data_AF-A0A3S0JWN4-F1
#
_entry.id   AF-A0A3S0JWN4-F1
#
_cell.length_a   1.000
_cell.length_b   1.000
_cell.length_c   1.000
_cell.angle_alpha   90.00
_cell.angle_beta   90.00
_cell.angle_gamma   90.00
#
_symmetry.space_group_name_H-M   'P 1'
#
loop_
_entity.id
_entity.type
_entity.pdbx_description
1 polymer ?
#
loop_
_entity_poly.entity_id
_entity_poly.type
_entity_poly.pdbx_seq_one_letter_code
_entity_poly.pdbx_strand_id
1 'polypeptide(L)'
;MEPTPHDERPRKARSDDACLSEAFDWIVRLNRLRISETEVLALQGWCARSAAHARAWREAMALWRLLLPAARGIAQRSRRRGAARHPSIARGAGDIRISDRGAAAGAASDPSSLQFRSRQSWS
;
A
#
# COMPACT_ATOMS: atom_id res chain seq x y z
N MET A 1 -8.52 49.65 -15.95
CA MET A 1 -8.13 48.68 -14.89
C MET A 1 -9.26 47.66 -14.89
N GLU A 2 -9.17 46.69 -15.79
CA GLU A 2 -10.24 45.70 -16.00
C GLU A 2 -10.34 44.82 -14.74
N PRO A 3 -11.53 44.68 -14.13
CA PRO A 3 -11.70 43.72 -13.06
C PRO A 3 -11.45 42.32 -13.63
N THR A 4 -10.47 41.61 -13.07
CA THR A 4 -10.20 40.22 -13.42
C THR A 4 -11.49 39.39 -13.29
N PRO A 5 -11.79 38.48 -14.23
CA PRO A 5 -12.96 37.62 -14.14
C PRO A 5 -12.75 36.69 -12.95
N HIS A 6 -13.25 37.11 -11.80
CA HIS A 6 -13.29 36.33 -10.58
C HIS A 6 -14.06 35.05 -10.88
N ASP A 7 -13.33 33.95 -11.04
CA ASP A 7 -13.74 32.55 -11.01
C ASP A 7 -15.25 32.35 -10.68
N GLU A 8 -16.12 32.62 -11.66
CA GLU A 8 -17.58 32.44 -11.57
C GLU A 8 -17.91 30.96 -11.75
N ARG A 9 -17.10 30.06 -11.18
CA ARG A 9 -17.51 28.68 -11.09
C ARG A 9 -18.87 28.64 -10.42
N PRO A 10 -19.87 28.05 -11.09
CA PRO A 10 -21.23 28.04 -10.57
C PRO A 10 -21.20 27.40 -9.18
N ARG A 11 -21.90 28.01 -8.22
CA ARG A 11 -21.90 27.58 -6.79
C ARG A 11 -22.11 26.08 -6.61
N LYS A 12 -22.87 25.47 -7.52
CA LYS A 12 -23.09 24.02 -7.59
C LYS A 12 -21.78 23.24 -7.82
N ALA A 13 -20.94 23.63 -8.78
CA ALA A 13 -19.66 22.98 -9.02
C ALA A 13 -18.74 23.07 -7.79
N ARG A 14 -18.70 24.23 -7.13
CA ARG A 14 -17.93 24.38 -5.87
C ARG A 14 -18.47 23.50 -4.75
N SER A 15 -19.78 23.33 -4.67
CA SER A 15 -20.42 22.43 -3.70
C SER A 15 -20.15 20.95 -4.00
N ASP A 16 -20.14 20.58 -5.28
CA ASP A 16 -19.82 19.22 -5.73
C ASP A 16 -18.34 18.90 -5.43
N ASP A 17 -17.42 19.85 -5.69
CA ASP A 17 -16.00 19.75 -5.35
C ASP A 17 -15.77 19.62 -3.83
N ALA A 18 -16.55 20.35 -3.02
CA ALA A 18 -16.52 20.23 -1.56
C ALA A 18 -16.98 18.85 -1.08
N CYS A 19 -18.09 18.33 -1.63
CA CYS A 19 -18.58 16.98 -1.32
C CYS A 19 -17.57 15.90 -1.71
N LEU A 20 -16.87 16.08 -2.84
CA LEU A 20 -15.84 15.16 -3.31
C LEU A 20 -14.61 15.17 -2.40
N SER A 21 -14.21 16.35 -1.92
CA SER A 21 -13.12 16.49 -0.95
C SER A 21 -13.44 15.77 0.36
N GLU A 22 -14.64 15.98 0.91
CA GLU A 22 -15.12 15.26 2.10
C GLU A 22 -15.18 13.73 1.89
N ALA A 23 -15.54 13.28 0.68
CA ALA A 23 -15.56 11.85 0.35
C ALA A 23 -14.15 11.23 0.42
N PHE A 24 -13.12 11.93 -0.05
CA PHE A 24 -11.74 11.45 0.07
C PHE A 24 -11.25 11.42 1.51
N ASP A 25 -11.63 12.40 2.33
CA ASP A 25 -11.31 12.39 3.77
C ASP A 25 -11.91 11.17 4.47
N TRP A 26 -13.13 10.78 4.10
CA TRP A 26 -13.72 9.52 4.55
C TRP A 26 -12.90 8.32 4.11
N ILE A 27 -12.48 8.23 2.84
CA ILE A 27 -11.62 7.14 2.37
C ILE A 27 -10.32 7.05 3.18
N VAL A 28 -9.66 8.18 3.46
CA VAL A 28 -8.44 8.22 4.28
C VAL A 28 -8.73 7.73 5.70
N ARG A 29 -9.86 8.13 6.29
CA ARG A 29 -10.29 7.69 7.63
C ARG A 29 -10.51 6.18 7.69
N LEU A 30 -11.25 5.61 6.72
CA LEU A 30 -11.56 4.17 6.69
C LEU A 30 -10.33 3.28 6.43
N ASN A 31 -9.31 3.80 5.74
CA ASN A 31 -8.08 3.07 5.47
C ASN A 31 -7.09 3.10 6.65
N ARG A 32 -7.48 3.66 7.80
CA ARG A 32 -6.72 3.52 9.05
C ARG A 32 -6.79 2.09 9.55
N LEU A 33 -5.75 1.66 10.28
CA LEU A 33 -5.59 0.27 10.73
C LEU A 33 -6.73 -0.26 11.60
N ARG A 34 -7.54 0.62 12.20
CA ARG A 34 -8.69 0.27 13.03
C ARG A 34 -9.82 1.23 12.70
N ILE A 35 -10.83 0.70 12.02
CA ILE A 35 -12.12 1.37 11.82
C ILE A 35 -13.08 0.87 12.90
N SER A 36 -13.86 1.77 13.50
CA SER A 36 -14.95 1.39 14.41
C SER A 36 -16.28 1.29 13.67
N GLU A 37 -17.21 0.51 14.21
CA GLU A 37 -18.59 0.44 13.70
C GLU A 37 -19.27 1.82 13.69
N THR A 38 -18.94 2.67 14.67
CA THR A 38 -19.43 4.05 14.74
C THR A 38 -18.98 4.90 13.54
N GLU A 39 -17.78 4.68 13.01
CA GLU A 39 -17.32 5.39 11.81
C GLU A 39 -18.06 4.94 10.55
N VAL A 40 -18.41 3.65 10.46
CA VAL A 40 -19.21 3.11 9.35
C VAL A 40 -20.62 3.71 9.35
N LEU A 41 -21.26 3.77 10.53
CA LEU A 41 -22.59 4.39 10.67
C LEU A 41 -22.54 5.89 10.38
N ALA A 42 -21.49 6.59 10.84
CA ALA A 42 -21.31 8.01 10.56
C ALA A 42 -21.12 8.28 9.05
N LEU A 43 -20.43 7.38 8.32
CA LEU A 43 -20.33 7.46 6.87
C LEU A 43 -21.68 7.26 6.19
N GLN A 44 -22.47 6.27 6.62
CA GLN A 44 -23.82 6.05 6.08
C GLN A 44 -24.71 7.27 6.30
N GLY A 45 -24.67 7.84 7.50
CA GLY A 45 -25.37 9.08 7.83
C GLY A 45 -24.92 10.25 6.96
N TRP A 46 -23.61 10.40 6.74
CA TRP A 46 -23.07 11.43 5.85
C TRP A 46 -23.53 11.25 4.40
N CYS A 47 -23.49 10.04 3.84
CA CYS A 47 -23.99 9.74 2.51
C CYS A 47 -25.49 10.05 2.36
N ALA A 48 -26.28 9.84 3.42
CA ALA A 48 -27.72 10.11 3.43
C ALA A 48 -28.07 11.60 3.51
N ARG A 49 -27.11 12.49 3.83
CA ARG A 49 -27.37 13.94 3.96
C ARG A 49 -27.85 14.59 2.67
N SER A 50 -27.34 14.15 1.51
CA SER A 50 -27.85 14.62 0.21
C SER A 50 -27.43 13.71 -0.94
N ALA A 51 -28.14 13.80 -2.06
CA ALA A 51 -27.77 13.12 -3.30
C ALA A 51 -26.36 13.50 -3.81
N ALA A 52 -25.89 14.72 -3.50
CA ALA A 52 -24.55 15.18 -3.86
C ALA A 52 -23.47 14.40 -3.07
N HIS A 53 -23.65 14.19 -1.76
CA HIS A 53 -22.74 13.38 -0.94
C HIS A 53 -22.72 11.92 -1.40
N ALA A 54 -23.88 11.31 -1.67
CA ALA A 54 -23.96 9.95 -2.19
C ALA A 54 -23.29 9.79 -3.57
N ARG A 55 -23.39 10.80 -4.44
CA ARG A 55 -22.69 10.83 -5.73
C ARG A 55 -21.18 10.97 -5.53
N ALA A 56 -20.74 11.93 -4.72
CA ALA A 56 -19.33 12.16 -4.41
C ALA A 56 -18.66 10.90 -3.83
N TRP A 57 -19.35 10.18 -2.93
CA TRP A 57 -18.87 8.90 -2.40
C TRP A 57 -18.59 7.86 -3.49
N ARG A 58 -19.52 7.69 -4.44
CA ARG A 58 -19.37 6.74 -5.54
C ARG A 58 -18.21 7.13 -6.46
N GLU A 59 -18.08 8.40 -6.78
CA GLU A 59 -17.00 8.92 -7.62
C GLU A 59 -15.63 8.74 -6.94
N ALA A 60 -15.50 9.14 -5.67
CA ALA A 60 -14.28 8.96 -4.90
C ALA A 60 -13.88 7.48 -4.77
N MET A 61 -14.85 6.60 -4.51
CA MET A 61 -14.60 5.15 -4.43
C MET A 61 -14.17 4.55 -5.77
N ALA A 62 -14.71 5.03 -6.90
CA ALA A 62 -14.28 4.60 -8.22
C ALA A 62 -12.82 5.00 -8.48
N LEU A 63 -12.45 6.24 -8.17
CA LEU A 63 -11.08 6.72 -8.30
C LEU A 63 -10.11 5.95 -7.39
N TRP A 64 -10.49 5.72 -6.13
CA TRP A 64 -9.70 4.92 -5.20
C TRP A 64 -9.44 3.50 -5.73
N ARG A 65 -10.47 2.85 -6.27
CA ARG A 65 -10.38 1.51 -6.89
C ARG A 65 -9.38 1.46 -8.06
N LEU A 66 -9.31 2.51 -8.86
CA LEU A 66 -8.34 2.60 -9.95
C LEU A 66 -6.89 2.74 -9.43
N LEU A 67 -6.70 3.35 -8.26
CA LEU A 67 -5.38 3.56 -7.65
C LEU A 67 -4.87 2.37 -6.82
N LEU A 68 -5.77 1.50 -6.35
CA LEU A 68 -5.44 0.32 -5.53
C LEU A 68 -4.33 -0.58 -6.11
N PRO A 69 -4.30 -0.91 -7.42
CA PRO A 69 -3.21 -1.70 -8.01
C PRO A 69 -1.83 -1.03 -7.88
N ALA A 70 -1.75 0.27 -8.10
CA ALA A 70 -0.51 1.03 -7.97
C ALA A 70 -0.04 1.06 -6.50
N ALA A 71 -0.97 1.25 -5.56
CA ALA A 71 -0.67 1.23 -4.13
C ALA A 71 -0.12 -0.14 -3.66
N ARG A 72 -0.66 -1.26 -4.18
CA ARG A 72 -0.16 -2.62 -3.88
C ARG A 72 1.27 -2.83 -4.38
N GLY A 73 1.61 -2.31 -5.56
CA GLY A 73 2.97 -2.36 -6.09
C GLY A 73 3.99 -1.67 -5.18
N ILE A 74 3.63 -0.52 -4.62
CA ILE A 74 4.47 0.25 -3.67
C ILE A 74 4.63 -0.53 -2.36
N ALA A 75 3.55 -1.06 -1.79
CA ALA A 75 3.59 -1.84 -0.55
C ALA A 75 4.43 -3.11 -0.69
N GLN A 76 4.40 -3.77 -1.85
CA GLN A 76 5.23 -4.95 -2.08
C GLN A 76 6.71 -4.58 -2.23
N ARG A 77 7.02 -3.43 -2.84
CA ARG A 77 8.40 -2.92 -2.95
C ARG A 77 8.96 -2.48 -1.59
N SER A 78 8.16 -1.88 -0.71
CA SER A 78 8.61 -1.53 0.65
C SER A 78 8.88 -2.77 1.49
N ARG A 79 8.03 -3.80 1.43
CA ARG A 79 8.27 -5.10 2.10
C ARG A 79 9.56 -5.78 1.63
N ARG A 80 9.82 -5.80 0.32
CA ARG A 80 11.06 -6.38 -0.24
C ARG A 80 12.33 -5.64 0.23
N ARG A 81 12.27 -4.30 0.37
CA ARG A 81 13.39 -3.51 0.90
C ARG A 81 13.61 -3.68 2.39
N GLY A 82 12.55 -3.90 3.17
CA GLY A 82 12.65 -4.21 4.60
C GLY A 82 13.29 -5.58 4.87
N ALA A 83 12.96 -6.59 4.04
CA ALA A 83 13.53 -7.94 4.16
C ALA A 83 15.04 -8.01 3.80
N ALA A 84 15.54 -7.11 2.95
CA ALA A 84 16.95 -7.06 2.56
C ALA A 84 17.88 -6.40 3.62
N ARG A 85 17.35 -5.92 4.75
CA ARG A 85 18.11 -5.18 5.78
C ARG A 85 18.54 -5.98 7.00
N HIS A 86 18.31 -7.29 7.04
CA HIS A 86 18.95 -8.16 8.01
C HIS A 86 19.99 -9.02 7.30
N PRO A 87 21.27 -8.58 7.20
CA PRO A 87 22.33 -9.56 7.19
C PRO A 87 22.24 -10.25 8.55
N SER A 88 21.72 -11.47 8.57
CA SER A 88 21.96 -12.41 9.66
C SER A 88 23.46 -12.65 9.68
N ILE A 89 24.21 -11.76 10.33
CA ILE A 89 25.57 -12.06 10.72
C ILE A 89 25.38 -13.18 11.73
N ALA A 90 25.49 -14.42 11.24
CA ALA A 90 25.68 -15.57 12.10
C ALA A 90 26.87 -15.20 12.97
N ARG A 91 26.61 -14.87 14.24
CA ARG A 91 27.63 -14.69 15.26
C ARG A 91 28.12 -16.10 15.56
N GLY A 92 28.92 -16.62 14.63
CA GLY A 92 29.64 -17.87 14.78
C GLY A 92 30.52 -17.70 16.00
N ALA A 93 30.21 -18.50 17.02
CA ALA A 93 31.05 -18.74 18.16
C ALA A 93 32.47 -19.08 17.68
N GLY A 94 33.45 -18.60 18.46
CA GLY A 94 34.86 -18.75 18.15
C GLY A 94 35.26 -20.21 17.92
N ASP A 95 36.22 -20.39 17.03
CA ASP A 95 37.43 -21.16 17.31
C ASP A 95 38.37 -20.98 16.12
N ILE A 96 39.17 -19.90 16.15
CA ILE A 96 40.37 -19.82 15.32
C ILE A 96 41.35 -20.84 15.91
N ARG A 97 41.34 -22.07 15.40
CA ARG A 97 42.49 -22.98 15.53
C ARG A 97 43.33 -22.85 14.27
N ILE A 98 44.47 -22.18 14.43
CA ILE A 98 45.58 -22.24 13.49
C ILE A 98 46.02 -23.70 13.43
N SER A 99 45.86 -24.34 12.27
CA SER A 99 46.51 -25.61 11.96
C SER A 99 47.31 -25.42 10.68
N ASP A 100 48.63 -25.42 10.88
CA ASP A 100 49.64 -25.61 9.85
C ASP A 100 49.39 -26.97 9.15
N ARG A 101 49.74 -27.02 7.86
CA ARG A 101 50.19 -28.23 7.13
C ARG A 101 49.16 -29.16 6.48
N GLY A 102 49.23 -29.24 5.14
CA GLY A 102 49.33 -30.54 4.45
C GLY A 102 48.17 -30.94 3.53
N ALA A 103 48.41 -30.71 2.23
CA ALA A 103 48.18 -31.62 1.09
C ALA A 103 46.81 -32.29 0.80
N ALA A 104 46.50 -32.23 -0.50
CA ALA A 104 45.90 -33.25 -1.36
C ALA A 104 44.36 -33.32 -1.53
N ALA A 105 43.99 -33.11 -2.80
CA ALA A 105 43.14 -33.97 -3.62
C ALA A 105 41.65 -34.14 -3.28
N GLY A 106 40.82 -33.63 -4.19
CA GLY A 106 39.83 -34.47 -4.87
C GLY A 106 38.37 -34.33 -4.43
N ALA A 107 37.50 -34.41 -5.45
CA ALA A 107 36.05 -34.60 -5.42
C ALA A 107 35.23 -33.36 -5.00
N ALA A 108 34.56 -32.67 -5.93
CA ALA A 108 33.30 -33.05 -6.59
C ALA A 108 32.15 -33.20 -5.58
N SER A 109 31.22 -32.24 -5.57
CA SER A 109 29.78 -32.49 -5.75
C SER A 109 28.95 -31.20 -5.78
N ASP A 110 27.91 -31.33 -6.60
CA ASP A 110 26.92 -30.39 -7.11
C ASP A 110 25.87 -29.98 -6.04
N PRO A 111 25.50 -28.69 -5.89
CA PRO A 111 24.33 -28.33 -5.10
C PRO A 111 23.06 -28.33 -5.96
N SER A 112 22.34 -29.45 -5.89
CA SER A 112 20.98 -29.59 -6.40
C SER A 112 20.07 -28.42 -5.99
N SER A 113 19.42 -27.88 -7.02
CA SER A 113 18.50 -26.75 -6.98
C SER A 113 17.22 -27.07 -6.18
N LEU A 114 16.96 -26.32 -5.10
CA LEU A 114 15.64 -26.34 -4.45
C LEU A 114 14.65 -25.53 -5.29
N GLN A 115 13.73 -26.27 -5.89
CA GLN A 115 12.65 -25.79 -6.72
C GLN A 115 11.66 -24.94 -5.90
N PHE A 116 11.54 -23.68 -6.28
CA PHE A 116 10.42 -22.82 -5.92
C PHE A 116 9.19 -23.26 -6.74
N ARG A 117 8.17 -23.86 -6.10
CA ARG A 117 6.84 -23.97 -6.70
C ARG A 117 5.91 -22.87 -6.17
N SER A 118 5.67 -21.91 -7.05
CA SER A 118 4.61 -20.92 -6.99
C SER A 118 3.35 -21.46 -7.66
N ARG A 119 2.18 -21.24 -7.04
CA ARG A 119 0.84 -20.94 -7.60
C ARG A 119 -0.29 -21.64 -6.85
N GLN A 120 -1.13 -20.85 -6.19
CA GLN A 120 -2.55 -21.13 -5.95
C GLN A 120 -3.22 -19.74 -6.14
N SER A 121 -3.83 -19.37 -7.27
CA SER A 121 -5.03 -19.88 -7.96
C SER A 121 -6.29 -19.81 -7.09
N TRP A 122 -6.89 -18.62 -6.95
CA TRP A 122 -8.25 -18.46 -6.44
C TRP A 122 -9.15 -17.98 -7.58
N SER A 123 -10.15 -18.81 -7.90
CA SER A 123 -11.32 -18.52 -8.72
C SER A 123 -12.30 -17.62 -8.01
#